data_AF-A0A1B8HQY6-F1
#
_entry.id   AF-A0A1B8HQY6-F1
#
_cell.length_a   1.000
_cell.length_b   1.000
_cell.length_c   1.000
_cell.angle_alpha   90.00
_cell.angle_beta   90.00
_cell.angle_gamma   90.00
#
_symmetry.space_group_name_H-M   'P 1'
#
loop_
_entity.id
_entity.type
_entity.pdbx_description
1 polymer ?
#
loop_
_entity_poly.entity_id
_entity_poly.type
_entity_poly.pdbx_seq_one_letter_code
_entity_poly.pdbx_strand_id
1 'polypeptide(L)'
;MTIKQFINAFTPRFITETVAFELLDDGYHIIAPMWLLDDGESYDATGEMRNFNLFGWAIFPRLLGKIDTTPGRKNSDCLSQ
;
A
#
# COMPACT_ATOMS: atom_id res chain seq x y z
N MET A 1 8.46 -11.35 6.67
CA MET A 1 7.21 -11.13 7.43
C MET A 1 7.50 -11.12 8.92
N THR A 2 7.24 -10.02 9.62
CA THR A 2 7.36 -9.94 11.09
C THR A 2 6.06 -10.40 11.76
N ILE A 3 6.13 -10.87 13.02
CA ILE A 3 4.96 -11.31 13.82
C ILE A 3 3.83 -10.27 13.87
N LYS A 4 4.18 -8.98 13.85
CA LYS A 4 3.21 -7.87 13.82
C LYS A 4 2.38 -7.84 12.53
N GLN A 5 2.98 -8.18 11.39
CA GLN A 5 2.29 -8.24 10.10
C GLN A 5 1.31 -9.41 10.05
N PHE A 6 1.66 -10.54 10.67
CA PHE A 6 0.78 -11.71 10.77
C PHE A 6 -0.46 -11.41 11.62
N ILE A 7 -0.30 -10.82 12.81
CA ILE A 7 -1.44 -10.45 13.66
C ILE A 7 -2.35 -9.43 12.96
N ASN A 8 -1.77 -8.47 12.24
CA ASN A 8 -2.55 -7.51 11.45
C ASN A 8 -3.38 -8.19 10.37
N ALA A 9 -2.85 -9.22 9.68
CA ALA A 9 -3.60 -9.97 8.68
C ALA A 9 -4.83 -10.67 9.29
N PHE A 10 -4.71 -11.27 10.48
CA PHE A 10 -5.78 -12.06 11.09
C PHE A 10 -6.75 -11.27 11.98
N THR A 11 -6.45 -10.00 12.28
CA THR A 11 -7.33 -9.18 13.12
C THR A 11 -8.27 -8.35 12.25
N PRO A 12 -9.60 -8.59 12.31
CA PRO A 12 -10.55 -7.78 11.57
C PRO A 12 -10.57 -6.34 12.11
N ARG A 13 -9.99 -5.40 11.37
CA ARG A 13 -9.92 -3.98 11.76
C ARG A 13 -9.84 -3.06 10.56
N PHE A 14 -10.26 -1.81 10.74
CA PHE A 14 -9.90 -0.75 9.82
C PHE A 14 -8.41 -0.43 9.95
N ILE A 15 -7.71 -0.45 8.82
CA ILE A 15 -6.30 -0.09 8.70
C ILE A 15 -6.23 1.05 7.69
N THR A 16 -5.43 2.06 8.01
CA THR A 16 -5.00 3.06 7.03
C THR A 16 -3.60 2.68 6.62
N GLU A 17 -3.37 2.50 5.32
CA GLU A 17 -2.08 2.13 4.77
C GLU A 17 -1.79 2.92 3.48
N THR A 18 -0.52 3.20 3.24
CA THR A 18 -0.07 3.80 1.98
C THR A 18 0.01 2.70 0.92
N VAL A 19 -0.68 2.90 -0.20
CA VAL A 19 -0.64 2.00 -1.35
C VAL A 19 0.08 2.65 -2.51
N ALA A 20 0.72 1.82 -3.33
CA ALA A 20 1.28 2.20 -4.60
C ALA A 20 0.26 2.03 -5.71
N PHE A 21 0.32 2.97 -6.66
CA PHE A 21 -0.48 2.98 -7.86
C PHE A 21 0.41 2.88 -9.10
N GLU A 22 -0.08 2.15 -10.09
CA GLU A 22 0.42 2.14 -11.46
C GLU A 22 -0.46 3.03 -12.32
N LEU A 23 0.14 3.78 -13.24
CA LEU A 23 -0.62 4.52 -14.26
C LEU A 23 -0.83 3.62 -15.48
N LEU A 24 -2.07 3.19 -15.70
CA LEU A 24 -2.51 2.52 -16.93
C LEU A 24 -3.28 3.50 -17.81
N ASP A 25 -3.58 3.10 -19.05
CA ASP A 25 -4.24 3.95 -20.07
C ASP A 25 -5.58 4.55 -19.62
N ASP A 26 -6.26 3.91 -18.66
CA ASP A 26 -7.56 4.28 -18.10
C ASP A 26 -7.47 4.97 -16.72
N GLY A 27 -6.27 5.12 -16.15
CA GLY A 27 -6.04 5.83 -14.90
C GLY A 27 -5.11 5.11 -13.91
N TYR A 28 -5.19 5.51 -12.63
CA TYR A 28 -4.37 4.93 -11.56
C TYR A 28 -5.00 3.66 -11.00
N HIS A 29 -4.26 2.55 -11.05
CA HIS A 29 -4.66 1.26 -10.49
C HIS A 29 -3.81 0.92 -9.27
N ILE A 30 -4.46 0.40 -8.23
CA ILE A 30 -3.78 -0.01 -7.00
C ILE A 30 -3.03 -1.31 -7.29
N ILE A 31 -1.70 -1.30 -7.10
CA ILE A 31 -0.87 -2.50 -7.27
C ILE A 31 -0.85 -3.28 -5.95
N ALA A 32 -0.34 -2.62 -4.90
CA ALA A 32 -0.05 -3.24 -3.62
C ALA A 32 0.15 -2.16 -2.55
N PRO A 33 0.00 -2.50 -1.26
CA PRO A 33 0.46 -1.63 -0.19
C PRO A 33 1.99 -1.50 -0.21
N MET A 34 2.51 -0.31 0.15
CA MET A 34 3.95 0.02 0.08
C MET A 34 4.86 -0.96 0.82
N TRP A 35 4.36 -1.55 1.89
CA TRP A 35 5.12 -2.53 2.68
C TRP A 35 5.24 -3.90 2.00
N LEU A 36 4.37 -4.20 1.01
CA LEU A 36 4.35 -5.46 0.26
C LEU A 36 5.13 -5.39 -1.05
N LEU A 37 5.36 -4.20 -1.62
CA LEU A 37 6.26 -4.03 -2.76
C LEU A 37 7.65 -4.62 -2.46
N ASP A 38 8.29 -5.22 -3.44
CA ASP A 38 9.67 -5.66 -3.34
C ASP A 38 10.65 -4.49 -3.58
N ASP A 39 11.86 -4.62 -3.05
CA ASP A 39 12.90 -3.63 -3.24
C ASP A 39 13.28 -3.56 -4.72
N GLY A 40 13.27 -2.35 -5.28
CA GLY A 40 13.49 -2.13 -6.69
C GLY A 40 12.23 -2.17 -7.55
N GLU A 41 11.04 -2.39 -6.99
CA GLU A 41 9.78 -2.16 -7.71
C GLU A 41 9.48 -0.67 -7.83
N SER A 42 9.03 -0.28 -9.02
CA SER A 42 8.67 1.09 -9.37
C SER A 42 7.16 1.29 -9.19
N TYR A 43 6.78 2.52 -8.85
CA TYR A 43 5.38 2.94 -8.77
C TYR A 43 5.26 4.37 -9.31
N ASP A 44 4.11 4.68 -9.91
CA ASP A 44 3.86 5.99 -10.53
C ASP A 44 3.27 6.99 -9.56
N ALA A 45 2.55 6.49 -8.55
CA ALA A 45 1.92 7.31 -7.54
C ALA A 45 1.72 6.55 -6.22
N THR A 46 1.46 7.29 -5.15
CA THR A 46 1.09 6.74 -3.85
C THR A 46 -0.16 7.41 -3.31
N GLY A 47 -0.86 6.74 -2.40
CA GLY A 47 -2.01 7.34 -1.73
C GLY A 47 -2.36 6.61 -0.43
N GLU A 48 -2.96 7.34 0.50
CA GLU A 48 -3.46 6.74 1.73
C GLU A 48 -4.82 6.09 1.48
N MET A 49 -4.91 4.79 1.76
CA MET A 49 -6.16 4.06 1.68
C MET A 49 -6.57 3.55 3.04
N ARG A 50 -7.86 3.70 3.32
CA ARG A 50 -8.51 3.05 4.44
C ARG A 50 -9.21 1.80 3.93
N ASN A 51 -8.76 0.67 4.43
CA ASN A 51 -9.30 -0.63 4.09
C ASN A 51 -9.77 -1.32 5.38
N PHE A 52 -10.86 -2.07 5.30
CA PHE A 52 -11.21 -3.03 6.35
C PHE A 52 -10.46 -4.32 6.06
N ASN A 53 -9.44 -4.62 6.86
CA ASN A 53 -8.73 -5.88 6.74
C ASN A 53 -9.61 -6.97 7.36
N LEU A 54 -10.00 -7.98 6.57
CA LEU A 54 -10.71 -9.17 7.02
C LEU A 54 -9.86 -10.40 6.67
N PHE A 55 -9.07 -10.91 7.62
CA PHE A 55 -8.23 -12.10 7.43
C PHE A 55 -7.27 -12.01 6.22
N GLY A 56 -6.70 -10.84 5.96
CA GLY A 56 -5.80 -10.58 4.84
C GLY A 56 -6.50 -10.06 3.57
N TRP A 57 -7.83 -9.95 3.60
CA TRP A 57 -8.60 -9.35 2.51
C TRP A 57 -8.86 -7.88 2.81
N ALA A 58 -8.42 -6.99 1.92
CA ALA A 58 -8.75 -5.58 1.98
C ALA A 58 -10.16 -5.35 1.40
N ILE A 59 -11.15 -5.19 2.28
CA ILE A 59 -12.56 -4.96 1.92
C ILE A 59 -12.90 -3.50 2.19
N PHE A 60 -13.77 -2.91 1.36
CA PHE A 60 -14.13 -1.49 1.39
C PHE A 60 -12.96 -0.53 1.23
N PRO A 61 -12.17 -0.65 0.14
CA PRO A 61 -11.12 0.29 -0.15
C PRO A 61 -11.67 1.71 -0.31
N ARG A 62 -11.17 2.65 0.50
CA ARG A 62 -11.50 4.07 0.39
C ARG A 62 -10.25 4.90 0.39
N LEU A 63 -10.02 5.63 -0.70
CA LEU A 63 -8.96 6.62 -0.78
C LEU A 63 -9.24 7.75 0.21
N LEU A 64 -8.24 8.06 1.03
CA LEU A 64 -8.24 9.22 1.92
C LEU A 64 -7.38 10.30 1.28
N GLY A 65 -7.99 11.44 0.98
CA GLY A 65 -7.27 12.59 0.44
C GLY A 65 -6.98 12.49 -1.06
N LYS A 66 -5.81 12.97 -1.46
CA LYS A 66 -5.36 13.03 -2.86
C LYS A 66 -4.28 11.99 -3.12
N ILE A 67 -4.22 11.51 -4.35
CA ILE A 67 -3.11 10.70 -4.84
C ILE A 67 -1.90 11.62 -5.01
N ASP A 68 -0.78 11.22 -4.43
CA ASP A 68 0.52 11.82 -4.68
C ASP A 68 1.11 11.19 -5.94
N THR A 69 1.11 11.94 -7.04
CA THR A 69 1.58 11.50 -8.35
C THR A 69 3.10 11.62 -8.51
N THR A 70 3.84 11.63 -7.40
CA THR A 70 5.30 11.58 -7.42
C THR A 70 5.73 10.14 -7.68
N PRO A 71 6.30 9.83 -8.85
CA PRO A 71 6.78 8.49 -9.14
C PRO A 71 7.98 8.18 -8.25
N GLY A 72 8.13 6.91 -7.89
CA GLY A 72 9.20 6.47 -7.03
C GLY A 72 9.56 5.02 -7.24
N ARG A 73 10.62 4.61 -6.53
CA ARG A 73 11.08 3.23 -6.48
C ARG A 73 11.26 2.88 -5.02
N LYS A 74 10.81 1.69 -4.61
CA LYS A 74 11.06 1.23 -3.24
C LYS A 74 12.55 0.95 -3.10
N ASN A 75 13.25 1.80 -2.35
CA ASN A 75 14.64 1.60 -1.96
C ASN A 75 14.69 1.01 -0.54
N SER A 76 15.54 -0.01 -0.35
CA SER A 76 15.86 -0.65 0.93
C SER A 76 16.41 0.32 1.99
N ASP A 77 16.84 1.51 1.57
CA ASP A 77 17.63 2.43 2.39
C ASP A 77 16.80 3.28 3.38
N CYS A 78 15.47 3.20 3.33
CA CYS A 78 14.60 3.93 4.26
C CYS A 78 14.30 3.20 5.59
N LEU A 79 14.98 2.08 5.88
CA LEU A 79 14.86 1.36 7.17
C LEU A 79 16.19 1.24 7.94
N SER A 80 17.21 2.02 7.57
CA SER A 80 18.47 2.12 8.32
C SER A 80 18.72 3.54 8.82
N GLN A 81 17.78 4.14 9.56
CA GLN A 81 18.05 5.19 10.57
C GLN A 81 17.08 5.06 11.74
#